data_AF-A0AB74V3N5-F1
#
_entry.id   AF-A0AB74V3N5-F1
#
_cell.length_a   1.000
_cell.length_b   1.000
_cell.length_c   1.000
_cell.angle_alpha   90.00
_cell.angle_beta   90.00
_cell.angle_gamma   90.00
#
_symmetry.space_group_name_H-M   'P 1'
#
loop_
_entity.id
_entity.type
_entity.pdbx_description
1 polymer ?
#
loop_
_entity_poly.entity_id
_entity_poly.type
_entity_poly.pdbx_seq_one_letter_code
_entity_poly.pdbx_strand_id
1 'polypeptide(L)'
;MISRDEAIRSANAALSLLDDRIAKDPAYGVYVHAREQLERMLVELGSPYLLPTPKREWVDIGLMAAKELESTDPDLANALMDADYDFKHAS
;
A
#
# COMPACT_ATOMS: atom_id res chain seq x y z
N MET A 1 -6.70 3.40 -16.62
CA MET A 1 -7.71 2.76 -15.77
C MET A 1 -7.08 1.48 -15.28
N ILE A 2 -6.89 1.34 -13.98
CA ILE A 2 -6.15 0.23 -13.38
C ILE A 2 -7.14 -0.87 -13.03
N SER A 3 -6.79 -2.11 -13.35
CA SER A 3 -7.67 -3.24 -13.02
C SER A 3 -7.58 -3.56 -11.53
N ARG A 4 -8.67 -4.08 -10.94
CA ARG A 4 -8.65 -4.59 -9.57
C ARG A 4 -7.48 -5.57 -9.32
N ASP A 5 -7.24 -6.50 -10.24
CA ASP A 5 -6.15 -7.47 -10.12
C ASP A 5 -4.76 -6.83 -10.14
N GLU A 6 -4.60 -5.73 -10.88
CA GLU A 6 -3.37 -4.95 -10.92
C GLU A 6 -3.13 -4.25 -9.58
N ALA A 7 -4.14 -3.59 -9.03
CA ALA A 7 -4.02 -2.98 -7.71
C ALA A 7 -3.77 -4.02 -6.60
N ILE A 8 -4.36 -5.21 -6.70
CA ILE A 8 -4.07 -6.32 -5.77
C ILE A 8 -2.60 -6.75 -5.91
N ARG A 9 -2.06 -6.86 -7.12
CA ARG A 9 -0.65 -7.21 -7.32
C ARG A 9 0.27 -6.16 -6.74
N SER A 10 0.00 -4.88 -6.94
CA SER A 10 0.81 -3.79 -6.42
C SER A 10 0.80 -3.74 -4.89
N ALA A 11 -0.37 -3.91 -4.26
CA ALA A 11 -0.47 -4.00 -2.81
C ALA A 11 0.28 -5.22 -2.24
N ASN A 12 0.20 -6.38 -2.88
CA ASN A 12 0.96 -7.57 -2.45
C ASN A 12 2.47 -7.41 -2.64
N ALA A 13 2.91 -6.76 -3.72
CA ALA A 13 4.33 -6.48 -3.95
C ALA A 13 4.90 -5.56 -2.86
N ALA A 14 4.17 -4.49 -2.51
CA ALA A 14 4.54 -3.61 -1.41
C ALA A 14 4.56 -4.35 -0.07
N LEU A 15 3.58 -5.21 0.19
CA LEU A 15 3.52 -6.01 1.42
C LEU A 15 4.70 -6.97 1.55
N SER A 16 5.09 -7.62 0.45
CA SER A 16 6.25 -8.52 0.44
C SER A 16 7.55 -7.79 0.77
N LEU A 17 7.76 -6.58 0.22
CA LEU A 17 8.92 -5.76 0.54
C LEU A 17 8.88 -5.28 2.00
N LEU A 18 7.70 -4.92 2.48
CA LEU A 18 7.48 -4.48 3.85
C LEU A 18 7.79 -5.59 4.87
N ASP A 19 7.41 -6.84 4.59
CA ASP A 19 7.68 -7.99 5.47
C ASP A 19 9.19 -8.21 5.68
N ASP A 20 9.99 -8.04 4.62
CA ASP A 20 11.46 -8.11 4.71
C ASP A 20 12.06 -7.00 5.60
N ARG A 21 11.39 -5.85 5.70
CA ARG A 21 11.83 -4.72 6.54
C ARG A 21 11.34 -4.81 7.96
N ILE A 22 10.09 -5.22 8.17
CA ILE A 22 9.51 -5.45 9.50
C ILE A 22 10.30 -6.51 10.27
N ALA A 23 10.83 -7.53 9.60
CA ALA A 23 11.69 -8.52 10.25
C ALA A 23 12.94 -7.91 10.89
N LYS A 24 13.41 -6.75 10.40
CA LYS A 24 14.60 -6.05 10.89
C LYS A 24 14.28 -4.99 11.94
N ASP A 25 13.13 -4.33 11.83
CA ASP A 25 12.64 -3.36 12.81
C ASP A 25 11.11 -3.43 12.96
N PRO A 26 10.59 -4.35 13.79
CA PRO A 26 9.16 -4.62 13.86
C PRO A 26 8.37 -3.54 14.62
N ALA A 27 9.05 -2.66 15.35
CA ALA A 27 8.42 -1.61 16.14
C ALA A 27 8.44 -0.25 15.45
N TYR A 28 9.02 -0.15 14.25
CA TYR A 28 9.03 1.10 13.50
C TYR A 28 7.60 1.46 13.04
N GLY A 29 7.06 2.55 13.60
CA GLY A 29 5.66 2.93 13.41
C GLY A 29 5.25 3.14 11.95
N VAL A 30 6.20 3.56 11.10
CA VAL A 30 6.00 3.69 9.64
C VAL A 30 5.66 2.33 9.01
N TYR A 31 6.37 1.27 9.39
CA TYR A 31 6.11 -0.06 8.86
C TYR A 31 4.79 -0.65 9.37
N VAL A 32 4.48 -0.43 10.65
CA VAL A 32 3.20 -0.85 11.23
C VAL A 32 2.04 -0.19 10.49
N HIS A 33 2.10 1.13 10.32
CA HIS A 33 1.07 1.90 9.59
C HIS A 33 0.94 1.46 8.13
N ALA A 34 2.07 1.26 7.44
CA ALA A 34 2.07 0.78 6.06
C ALA A 34 1.37 -0.59 5.93
N ARG A 35 1.62 -1.51 6.86
CA ARG A 35 0.98 -2.84 6.86
C ARG A 35 -0.53 -2.73 7.05
N GLU A 36 -0.97 -1.99 8.06
CA GLU A 36 -2.41 -1.80 8.35
C GLU A 36 -3.16 -1.25 7.14
N GLN A 37 -2.58 -0.29 6.43
CA GLN A 37 -3.16 0.30 5.23
C GLN A 37 -3.18 -0.68 4.05
N LEU A 38 -2.08 -1.38 3.77
CA LEU A 38 -2.00 -2.39 2.70
C LEU A 38 -3.00 -3.54 2.91
N GLU A 39 -3.11 -4.06 4.13
CA GLU A 39 -4.08 -5.10 4.47
C GLU A 39 -5.51 -4.61 4.25
N ARG A 40 -5.81 -3.37 4.64
CA ARG A 40 -7.13 -2.77 4.42
C ARG A 40 -7.43 -2.56 2.93
N MET A 41 -6.45 -2.15 2.12
CA MET A 41 -6.58 -2.05 0.67
C MET A 41 -6.90 -3.42 0.05
N LEU A 42 -6.21 -4.48 0.48
CA LEU A 42 -6.44 -5.85 0.00
C LEU A 42 -7.83 -6.37 0.37
N VAL A 43 -8.33 -6.08 1.58
CA VAL A 43 -9.70 -6.44 1.98
C VAL A 43 -10.74 -5.74 1.10
N GLU A 44 -10.55 -4.46 0.80
CA GLU A 44 -11.48 -3.70 -0.05
C GLU A 44 -11.45 -4.18 -1.51
N LEU A 45 -10.25 -4.46 -2.05
CA LEU A 45 -10.10 -5.00 -3.41
C LEU A 45 -10.59 -6.45 -3.53
N GLY A 46 -10.42 -7.26 -2.48
CA GLY A 46 -10.75 -8.69 -2.44
C GLY A 46 -12.23 -9.00 -2.32
N SER A 47 -13.10 -7.99 -2.18
CA SER A 47 -14.56 -8.18 -2.11
C SER A 47 -15.20 -7.83 -3.45
N PRO A 48 -15.36 -8.80 -4.39
CA PRO A 48 -15.71 -8.51 -5.78
C PRO A 48 -17.11 -7.91 -5.95
N TYR A 49 -17.98 -8.10 -4.96
CA TYR A 49 -19.37 -7.62 -4.93
C TYR A 49 -19.56 -6.25 -4.30
N LEU A 50 -18.52 -5.69 -3.67
CA LEU A 50 -18.55 -4.31 -3.17
C LEU A 50 -17.98 -3.40 -4.25
N LEU A 51 -18.79 -2.41 -4.65
CA LEU A 51 -18.27 -1.28 -5.41
C LEU A 51 -17.20 -0.62 -4.53
N PRO A 52 -16.00 -0.36 -5.06
CA PRO A 52 -14.98 0.29 -4.28
C PRO A 52 -15.48 1.62 -3.76
N THR A 53 -15.07 1.98 -2.55
CA THR A 53 -15.53 3.21 -1.91
C THR A 53 -15.12 4.39 -2.80
N PRO A 54 -16.04 5.28 -3.22
CA PRO A 54 -15.70 6.38 -4.13
C PRO A 54 -14.71 7.39 -3.52
N LYS A 55 -14.44 7.30 -2.21
CA LYS A 55 -13.44 8.10 -1.51
C LYS A 55 -12.40 7.20 -0.86
N ARG A 56 -11.31 6.93 -1.59
CA ARG A 56 -10.10 6.24 -1.11
C ARG A 56 -9.06 7.19 -0.51
N GLU A 57 -9.42 8.44 -0.27
CA GLU A 57 -8.58 9.49 0.31
C GLU A 57 -8.12 9.20 1.75
N TRP A 58 -8.71 8.18 2.39
CA TRP A 58 -8.27 7.70 3.70
C TRP A 58 -6.94 6.93 3.64
N VAL A 59 -6.49 6.51 2.44
CA VAL A 59 -5.18 5.91 2.24
C VAL A 59 -4.14 7.02 2.06
N ASP A 60 -3.16 7.07 2.97
CA ASP A 60 -2.08 8.07 2.99
C ASP A 60 -0.68 7.45 2.87
N ILE A 61 -0.60 6.14 2.58
CA ILE A 61 0.68 5.42 2.52
C ILE A 61 1.66 6.03 1.52
N GLY A 62 1.19 6.57 0.39
CA GLY A 62 2.06 7.17 -0.61
C GLY A 62 2.73 8.46 -0.11
N LEU A 63 1.99 9.30 0.62
CA LEU A 63 2.53 10.53 1.21
C LEU A 63 3.49 10.23 2.37
N MET A 64 3.14 9.24 3.19
CA MET A 64 3.98 8.78 4.29
C MET A 64 5.30 8.18 3.74
N ALA A 65 5.21 7.30 2.74
CA ALA A 65 6.36 6.68 2.10
C ALA A 65 7.34 7.71 1.51
N ALA A 66 6.84 8.71 0.79
CA ALA A 66 7.67 9.78 0.25
C ALA A 66 8.42 10.57 1.34
N LYS A 67 7.80 10.78 2.51
CA LYS A 67 8.41 11.57 3.59
C LYS A 67 9.41 10.78 4.43
N GLU A 68 9.10 9.54 4.73
CA GLU A 68 9.82 8.76 5.74
C GLU A 68 10.84 7.79 5.11
N LEU A 69 10.59 7.32 3.88
CA LEU A 69 11.32 6.21 3.27
C LEU A 69 12.09 6.58 2.00
N GLU A 70 11.76 7.68 1.31
CA GLU A 70 12.38 8.03 0.02
C GLU A 70 13.92 8.14 0.08
N SER A 71 14.47 8.59 1.20
CA SER A 71 15.91 8.76 1.38
C SER A 71 16.62 7.53 1.99
N THR A 72 15.89 6.64 2.65
CA THR A 72 16.44 5.53 3.46
C THR A 72 16.15 4.16 2.86
N ASP A 73 15.00 3.99 2.21
CA ASP A 73 14.55 2.77 1.54
C ASP A 73 13.70 3.11 0.32
N PRO A 74 14.32 3.65 -0.76
CA PRO A 74 13.59 4.13 -1.93
C PRO A 74 12.79 3.02 -2.63
N ASP A 75 13.24 1.78 -2.56
CA ASP A 75 12.53 0.63 -3.15
C ASP A 75 11.18 0.39 -2.47
N LEU A 76 11.16 0.40 -1.13
CA LEU A 76 9.92 0.30 -0.37
C LEU A 76 9.05 1.56 -0.55
N ALA A 77 9.67 2.74 -0.59
CA ALA A 77 8.95 3.99 -0.79
C ALA A 77 8.18 3.98 -2.12
N ASN A 78 8.85 3.63 -3.23
CA ASN A 78 8.23 3.53 -4.55
C ASN A 78 7.11 2.50 -4.56
N ALA A 79 7.32 1.30 -3.98
CA ALA A 79 6.30 0.27 -3.95
C ALA A 79 5.03 0.70 -3.19
N LEU A 80 5.17 1.44 -2.08
CA LEU A 80 4.03 1.99 -1.33
C LEU A 80 3.31 3.10 -2.12
N MET A 81 4.05 3.94 -2.83
CA MET A 81 3.48 4.99 -3.69
C MET A 81 2.71 4.40 -4.88
N ASP A 82 3.26 3.37 -5.51
CA ASP A 82 2.61 2.64 -6.60
C ASP A 82 1.34 1.94 -6.11
N ALA A 83 1.40 1.27 -4.95
CA ALA A 83 0.23 0.63 -4.36
C ALA A 83 -0.88 1.65 -4.02
N ASP A 84 -0.53 2.82 -3.48
CA ASP A 84 -1.47 3.91 -3.21
C ASP A 84 -2.13 4.43 -4.50
N TYR A 85 -1.32 4.70 -5.53
CA TYR A 85 -1.79 5.18 -6.81
C TYR A 85 -2.74 4.16 -7.46
N ASP A 86 -2.33 2.91 -7.53
CA ASP A 86 -3.08 1.84 -8.17
C ASP A 86 -4.41 1.58 -7.45
N PHE A 87 -4.38 1.55 -6.12
CA PHE A 87 -5.58 1.41 -5.32
C PHE A 87 -6.54 2.56 -5.57
N LYS A 88 -6.08 3.82 -5.60
CA LYS A 88 -6.94 4.99 -5.84
C LYS A 88 -7.58 4.97 -7.23
N HIS A 89 -6.88 4.43 -8.24
CA HIS A 89 -7.33 4.41 -9.64
C HIS A 89 -7.92 3.08 -10.12
N ALA A 90 -8.05 2.08 -9.23
CA ALA A 90 -8.63 0.78 -9.54
C ALA A 90 -10.15 0.86 -9.78
N SER A 91 -10.63 0.27 -10.88
CA SER A 91 -12.05 0.16 -11.24
C SER A 91 -12.55 -1.28 -11.22
#